data_AF-A0A7W5VGL0-F1
#
_entry.id   AF-A0A7W5VGL0-F1
#
_cell.length_a   1.000
_cell.length_b   1.000
_cell.length_c   1.000
_cell.angle_alpha   90.00
_cell.angle_beta   90.00
_cell.angle_gamma   90.00
#
_symmetry.space_group_name_H-M   'P 1'
#
loop_
_entity.id
_entity.type
_entity.pdbx_description
1 polymer ?
#
loop_
_entity_poly.entity_id
_entity_poly.type
_entity_poly.pdbx_seq_one_letter_code
_entity_poly.pdbx_strand_id
1 'polypeptide(L)'
;MRFKVIASATVDGRPIESSSVMEISYSKVTHSLIGNGGATRLYGEAIIFDLGGKGTVYILPIQHDPNNSLTQVYEDGVLTSFGIKNSIGSLSEADFATLRDASGRRPFKLKTSRLPVIVSLKSETDPKTIFELQPGEFSRYFPGVQFKGLDIEITTDRITYKLRERLPWLDTTVEPRKIFPRNPPGVLRPLRELPFSYMITPADFFGDGNR
;
A
#
# COMPACT_ATOMS: atom_id res chain seq x y z
N MET A 1 6.00 12.03 -9.88
CA MET A 1 6.84 10.90 -10.35
C MET A 1 5.97 9.66 -10.39
N ARG A 2 6.07 8.85 -11.43
CA ARG A 2 5.39 7.55 -11.49
C ARG A 2 6.36 6.42 -11.22
N PHE A 3 5.88 5.41 -10.51
CA PHE A 3 6.66 4.23 -10.16
C PHE A 3 5.74 3.01 -10.17
N LYS A 4 6.31 1.89 -10.59
CA LYS A 4 5.70 0.58 -10.53
C LYS A 4 6.15 -0.09 -9.24
N VAL A 5 5.23 -0.46 -8.37
CA VAL A 5 5.53 -1.34 -7.25
C VAL A 5 5.39 -2.77 -7.75
N ILE A 6 6.44 -3.57 -7.57
CA ILE A 6 6.53 -4.94 -8.06
C ILE A 6 6.61 -5.85 -6.85
N ALA A 7 5.67 -6.78 -6.74
CA ALA A 7 5.70 -7.83 -5.74
C ALA A 7 6.16 -9.14 -6.35
N SER A 8 7.08 -9.81 -5.67
CA SER A 8 7.67 -11.05 -6.17
C SER A 8 7.44 -12.18 -5.16
N ALA A 9 7.14 -13.37 -5.68
CA ALA A 9 6.98 -14.60 -4.91
C ALA A 9 7.51 -15.80 -5.70
N THR A 10 7.66 -16.94 -5.04
CA THR A 10 7.80 -18.23 -5.71
C THR A 10 6.58 -19.10 -5.41
N VAL A 11 6.01 -19.72 -6.43
CA VAL A 11 4.89 -20.66 -6.34
C VAL A 11 5.36 -22.00 -6.87
N ASP A 12 5.41 -23.01 -5.99
CA ASP A 12 5.91 -24.36 -6.29
C ASP A 12 7.31 -24.30 -6.96
N GLY A 13 8.16 -23.40 -6.44
CA GLY A 13 9.53 -23.16 -6.92
C GLY A 13 9.64 -22.25 -8.16
N ARG A 14 8.53 -21.84 -8.79
CA ARG A 14 8.56 -20.95 -9.96
C ARG A 14 8.42 -19.48 -9.54
N PRO A 15 9.29 -18.57 -10.00
CA PRO A 15 9.15 -17.15 -9.70
C PRO A 15 7.93 -16.58 -10.42
N ILE A 16 7.16 -15.76 -9.70
CA ILE A 16 6.06 -14.97 -10.25
C ILE A 16 6.16 -13.54 -9.72
N GLU A 17 5.67 -12.59 -10.51
CA GLU A 17 5.58 -11.19 -10.13
C GLU A 17 4.20 -10.63 -10.47
N SER A 18 3.76 -9.66 -9.67
CA SER A 18 2.66 -8.76 -10.03
C SER A 18 3.04 -7.33 -9.71
N SER A 19 2.33 -6.36 -10.30
CA SER A 19 2.66 -4.96 -10.08
C SER A 19 1.47 -4.01 -10.21
N SER A 20 1.63 -2.83 -9.60
CA SER A 20 0.72 -1.69 -9.74
C SER A 20 1.55 -0.42 -9.99
N VAL A 21 1.14 0.39 -10.96
CA VAL A 21 1.75 1.68 -11.25
C VAL A 21 1.02 2.75 -10.45
N MET A 22 1.78 3.51 -9.68
CA MET A 22 1.31 4.60 -8.83
C MET A 22 2.00 5.90 -9.23
N GLU A 23 1.37 7.02 -8.90
CA GLU A 23 1.93 8.35 -9.04
C GLU A 23 2.05 9.01 -7.68
N ILE A 24 3.22 9.58 -7.41
CA ILE A 24 3.46 10.36 -6.20
C ILE A 24 3.97 11.75 -6.55
N SER A 25 3.40 12.77 -5.89
CA SER A 25 3.89 14.14 -5.94
C SER A 25 4.34 14.56 -4.55
N TYR A 26 5.58 15.06 -4.45
CA TYR A 26 6.11 15.74 -3.29
C TYR A 26 6.13 17.23 -3.59
N SER A 27 5.70 18.05 -2.64
CA SER A 27 5.72 19.51 -2.77
C SER A 27 6.20 20.14 -1.49
N LYS A 28 6.94 21.25 -1.62
CA LYS A 28 7.34 22.06 -0.49
C LYS A 28 6.30 23.16 -0.29
N VAL A 29 5.77 23.27 0.91
CA VAL A 29 4.89 24.36 1.31
C VAL A 29 5.76 25.45 1.89
N THR A 30 6.06 26.47 1.08
CA THR A 30 6.70 27.71 1.53
C THR A 30 5.61 28.66 2.02
N HIS A 31 5.83 29.35 3.14
CA HIS A 31 4.88 30.27 3.81
C HIS A 31 3.75 29.61 4.64
N SER A 32 4.01 28.49 5.33
CA SER A 32 3.13 28.03 6.40
C SER A 32 3.35 28.87 7.67
N LEU A 33 2.28 29.15 8.43
CA LEU A 33 2.27 29.91 9.70
C LEU A 33 3.25 29.37 10.77
N ILE A 34 3.78 28.16 10.59
CA ILE A 34 4.66 27.43 11.52
C ILE A 34 6.01 27.01 10.89
N GLY A 35 6.35 27.48 9.67
CA GLY A 35 7.66 27.24 9.03
C GLY A 35 7.59 26.54 7.66
N ASN A 36 8.66 25.85 7.28
CA ASN A 36 8.67 25.01 6.07
C ASN A 36 7.84 23.74 6.32
N GLY A 37 6.87 23.48 5.45
CA GLY A 37 6.11 22.23 5.43
C GLY A 37 6.36 21.47 4.13
N GLY A 38 5.93 20.21 4.09
CA GLY A 38 5.93 19.39 2.88
C GLY A 38 4.58 18.70 2.76
N ALA A 39 4.07 18.59 1.55
CA ALA A 39 2.81 17.92 1.27
C ALA A 39 3.05 16.82 0.23
N THR A 40 2.33 15.72 0.42
CA THR A 40 2.39 14.56 -0.48
C THR A 40 1.02 14.17 -1.00
N ARG A 41 0.99 13.75 -2.26
CA ARG A 41 -0.17 13.09 -2.85
C ARG A 41 0.29 11.81 -3.50
N LEU A 42 -0.35 10.71 -3.10
CA LEU A 42 -0.21 9.41 -3.74
C LEU A 42 -1.52 9.11 -4.47
N TYR A 43 -1.41 8.71 -5.73
CA TYR A 43 -2.48 8.14 -6.54
C TYR A 43 -2.09 6.74 -6.96
N GLY A 44 -2.94 5.76 -6.67
CA GLY A 44 -2.68 4.37 -7.04
C GLY A 44 -3.66 3.42 -6.38
N GLU A 45 -3.48 2.14 -6.65
CA GLU A 45 -4.31 1.07 -6.11
C GLU A 45 -3.44 -0.11 -5.65
N ALA A 46 -3.97 -0.89 -4.71
CA ALA A 46 -3.34 -2.12 -4.23
C ALA A 46 -2.93 -3.05 -5.37
N ILE A 47 -1.81 -3.76 -5.19
CA ILE A 47 -1.37 -4.79 -6.15
C ILE A 47 -2.33 -5.97 -6.04
N ILE A 48 -2.90 -6.40 -7.18
CA ILE A 48 -3.60 -7.68 -7.31
C ILE A 48 -2.54 -8.74 -7.61
N PHE A 49 -2.27 -9.66 -6.69
CA PHE A 49 -1.25 -10.69 -6.86
C PHE A 49 -1.86 -12.09 -6.91
N ASP A 50 -2.13 -12.57 -8.13
CA ASP A 50 -2.64 -13.91 -8.37
C ASP A 50 -1.53 -14.96 -8.21
N LEU A 51 -1.76 -15.93 -7.33
CA LEU A 51 -0.79 -16.96 -6.94
C LEU A 51 -0.96 -18.24 -7.77
N GLY A 52 -1.15 -18.08 -9.08
CA GLY A 52 -1.20 -19.21 -10.03
C GLY A 52 -2.26 -20.27 -9.71
N GLY A 53 -3.47 -19.85 -9.35
CA GLY A 53 -4.59 -20.75 -9.02
C GLY A 53 -4.67 -21.19 -7.56
N LYS A 54 -3.66 -20.87 -6.72
CA LYS A 54 -3.74 -21.11 -5.26
C LYS A 54 -4.57 -20.07 -4.51
N GLY A 55 -4.87 -18.95 -5.17
CA GLY A 55 -5.64 -17.84 -4.63
C GLY A 55 -5.05 -16.50 -5.06
N THR A 56 -5.54 -15.43 -4.46
CA THR A 56 -5.12 -14.05 -4.75
C THR A 56 -4.82 -13.35 -3.43
N VAL A 57 -3.74 -12.58 -3.41
CA VAL A 57 -3.44 -11.64 -2.32
C VAL A 57 -3.43 -10.22 -2.85
N TYR A 58 -3.77 -9.29 -1.99
CA TYR A 58 -3.79 -7.86 -2.30
C TYR A 58 -2.77 -7.17 -1.40
N ILE A 59 -1.87 -6.38 -1.99
CA ILE A 59 -0.84 -5.64 -1.25
C ILE A 59 -1.25 -4.18 -1.26
N LEU A 60 -1.67 -3.69 -0.10
CA LEU A 60 -2.32 -2.40 0.05
C LEU A 60 -1.26 -1.28 0.15
N PRO A 61 -1.58 -0.04 -0.27
CA PRO A 61 -0.72 1.11 -0.11
C PRO A 61 -0.60 1.63 1.33
N ILE A 62 -0.89 0.79 2.32
CA ILE A 62 -0.82 1.11 3.74
C ILE A 62 0.03 0.09 4.49
N GLN A 63 0.51 0.45 5.67
CA GLN A 63 1.23 -0.37 6.62
C GLN A 63 0.70 -0.10 8.03
N HIS A 64 0.99 -1.00 8.97
CA HIS A 64 0.81 -0.72 10.39
C HIS A 64 1.93 0.20 10.89
N ASP A 65 1.58 1.27 11.60
CA ASP A 65 2.54 2.06 12.37
C ASP A 65 2.92 1.36 13.70
N PRO A 66 3.87 1.89 14.50
CA PRO A 66 4.23 1.31 15.79
C PRO A 66 3.06 1.20 16.80
N ASN A 67 2.03 2.03 16.66
CA ASN A 67 0.81 2.03 17.48
C ASN A 67 -0.29 1.13 16.91
N ASN A 68 0.00 0.37 15.84
CA ASN A 68 -0.94 -0.49 15.14
C ASN A 68 -2.09 0.27 14.46
N SER A 69 -1.85 1.54 14.10
CA SER A 69 -2.75 2.31 13.22
C SER A 69 -2.35 2.08 11.76
N LEU A 70 -3.31 2.23 10.84
CA LEU A 70 -3.04 2.13 9.41
C LEU A 70 -2.52 3.48 8.89
N THR A 71 -1.41 3.45 8.17
CA THR A 71 -0.78 4.62 7.56
C THR A 71 -0.31 4.29 6.16
N GLN A 72 -0.29 5.28 5.27
CA GLN A 72 0.28 5.11 3.94
C GLN A 72 1.77 4.69 4.02
N VAL A 73 2.20 3.87 3.06
CA VAL A 73 3.53 3.22 3.09
C VAL A 73 4.50 3.73 2.03
N TYR A 74 3.98 4.18 0.89
CA TYR A 74 4.83 4.44 -0.28
C TYR A 74 5.49 5.83 -0.26
N GLU A 75 4.92 6.82 0.42
CA GLU A 75 5.48 8.17 0.48
C GLU A 75 6.85 8.19 1.15
N ASP A 76 6.97 7.62 2.36
CA ASP A 76 8.28 7.51 3.01
C ASP A 76 9.13 6.37 2.40
N GLY A 77 8.49 5.30 1.94
CA GLY A 77 9.18 4.14 1.38
C GLY A 77 9.92 4.45 0.06
N VAL A 78 9.31 5.25 -0.81
CA VAL A 78 9.97 5.70 -2.05
C VAL A 78 11.19 6.55 -1.71
N LEU A 79 11.07 7.56 -0.84
CA LEU A 79 12.21 8.37 -0.39
C LEU A 79 13.35 7.48 0.16
N THR A 80 13.02 6.56 1.05
CA THR A 80 13.98 5.64 1.67
C THR A 80 14.68 4.74 0.63
N SER A 81 13.95 4.30 -0.39
CA SER A 81 14.48 3.48 -1.50
C SER A 81 15.50 4.22 -2.36
N PHE A 82 15.40 5.56 -2.42
CA PHE A 82 16.39 6.44 -3.07
C PHE A 82 17.48 6.96 -2.13
N GLY A 83 17.50 6.49 -0.87
CA GLY A 83 18.51 6.89 0.11
C GLY A 83 18.26 8.27 0.74
N ILE A 84 17.09 8.86 0.49
CA ILE A 84 16.68 10.13 1.08
C ILE A 84 16.24 9.86 2.52
N LYS A 85 16.93 10.49 3.48
CA LYS A 85 16.68 10.32 4.93
C LYS A 85 15.75 11.37 5.52
N ASN A 86 15.59 12.49 4.82
CA ASN A 86 14.72 13.57 5.25
C ASN A 86 13.26 13.13 5.21
N SER A 87 12.48 13.54 6.20
CA SER A 87 11.02 13.40 6.16
C SER A 87 10.45 14.28 5.05
N ILE A 88 9.24 13.95 4.60
CA ILE A 88 8.47 14.71 3.60
C ILE A 88 8.48 16.22 3.89
N GLY A 89 8.27 16.62 5.15
CA GLY A 89 8.27 18.03 5.57
C GLY A 89 9.60 18.77 5.48
N SER A 90 10.70 18.05 5.25
CA SER A 90 12.07 18.55 5.32
C SER A 90 12.88 18.25 4.07
N LEU A 91 12.21 17.93 2.96
CA LEU A 91 12.88 17.69 1.67
C LEU A 91 13.63 18.94 1.20
N SER A 92 14.89 18.75 0.88
CA SER A 92 15.80 19.75 0.33
C SER A 92 15.74 19.77 -1.20
N GLU A 93 16.31 20.81 -1.83
CA GLU A 93 16.43 20.85 -3.30
C GLU A 93 17.27 19.71 -3.86
N ALA A 94 18.26 19.22 -3.09
CA ALA A 94 19.06 18.05 -3.47
C ALA A 94 18.23 16.76 -3.43
N ASP A 95 17.30 16.63 -2.47
CA ASP A 95 16.37 15.50 -2.43
C ASP A 95 15.42 15.54 -3.63
N PHE A 96 14.89 16.73 -3.98
CA PHE A 96 14.08 16.90 -5.18
C PHE A 96 14.85 16.61 -6.46
N ALA A 97 16.12 17.00 -6.56
CA ALA A 97 16.98 16.63 -7.69
C ALA A 97 17.15 15.11 -7.79
N THR A 98 17.43 14.44 -6.66
CA THR A 98 17.51 12.97 -6.59
C THR A 98 16.23 12.30 -7.09
N LEU A 99 15.06 12.83 -6.74
CA LEU A 99 13.77 12.30 -7.21
C LEU A 99 13.49 12.60 -8.68
N ARG A 100 13.98 13.71 -9.23
CA ARG A 100 13.84 14.04 -10.66
C ARG A 100 14.71 13.13 -11.53
N ASP A 101 15.91 12.80 -11.06
CA ASP A 101 16.88 11.97 -11.78
C ASP A 101 16.70 10.46 -11.49
N ALA A 102 15.73 10.14 -10.63
CA ALA A 102 15.38 8.77 -10.25
C ALA A 102 15.03 7.92 -11.48
N SER A 103 15.68 6.76 -11.59
CA SER A 103 15.43 5.82 -12.69
C SER A 103 15.70 4.37 -12.27
N GLY A 104 15.20 3.44 -13.07
CA GLY A 104 15.43 2.00 -12.94
C GLY A 104 14.66 1.32 -11.82
N ARG A 105 14.81 -0.01 -11.76
CA ARG A 105 14.27 -0.89 -10.73
C ARG A 105 15.24 -1.00 -9.54
N ARG A 106 14.69 -1.02 -8.32
CA ARG A 106 15.46 -1.20 -7.09
C ARG A 106 14.60 -1.84 -5.98
N PRO A 107 15.22 -2.48 -4.98
CA PRO A 107 14.51 -2.97 -3.81
C PRO A 107 13.73 -1.86 -3.11
N PHE A 108 12.47 -2.13 -2.78
CA PHE A 108 11.66 -1.23 -1.98
C PHE A 108 12.14 -1.30 -0.53
N LYS A 109 12.57 -0.15 -0.01
CA LYS A 109 13.06 -0.02 1.35
C LYS A 109 12.03 0.70 2.21
N LEU A 110 11.86 0.20 3.41
CA LEU A 110 10.97 0.76 4.40
C LEU A 110 11.80 1.39 5.51
N LYS A 111 11.31 2.51 6.05
CA LYS A 111 11.90 3.13 7.24
C LYS A 111 11.66 2.28 8.50
N THR A 112 10.57 1.52 8.50
CA THR A 112 10.24 0.52 9.52
C THR A 112 10.51 -0.88 8.96
N SER A 113 10.64 -1.90 9.82
CA SER A 113 10.70 -3.29 9.37
C SER A 113 9.32 -3.88 9.00
N ARG A 114 8.26 -3.05 8.94
CA ARG A 114 6.89 -3.49 8.69
C ARG A 114 6.58 -3.37 7.20
N LEU A 115 6.28 -4.52 6.58
CA LEU A 115 5.82 -4.57 5.20
C LEU A 115 4.46 -3.87 5.05
N PRO A 116 4.09 -3.45 3.82
CA PRO A 116 2.72 -3.08 3.52
C PRO A 116 1.75 -4.17 3.97
N VAL A 117 0.53 -3.76 4.34
CA VAL A 117 -0.54 -4.67 4.69
C VAL A 117 -0.84 -5.55 3.49
N ILE A 118 -0.75 -6.87 3.71
CA ILE A 118 -1.10 -7.89 2.73
C ILE A 118 -2.39 -8.54 3.20
N VAL A 119 -3.40 -8.59 2.35
CA VAL A 119 -4.68 -9.23 2.66
C VAL A 119 -5.02 -10.29 1.64
N SER A 120 -5.89 -11.21 2.02
CA SER A 120 -6.59 -12.07 1.08
C SER A 120 -8.06 -12.14 1.48
N LEU A 121 -8.88 -12.63 0.56
CA LEU A 121 -10.30 -12.88 0.76
C LEU A 121 -10.56 -14.36 0.54
N LYS A 122 -11.35 -14.99 1.41
CA LYS A 122 -11.86 -16.33 1.11
C LYS A 122 -12.83 -16.30 -0.07
N SER A 123 -13.53 -15.17 -0.26
CA SER A 123 -14.36 -14.88 -1.41
C SER A 123 -14.23 -13.40 -1.78
N GLU A 124 -13.80 -13.10 -2.99
CA GLU A 124 -13.68 -11.72 -3.49
C GLU A 124 -15.02 -11.02 -3.69
N THR A 125 -16.11 -11.78 -3.75
CA THR A 125 -17.48 -11.22 -3.80
C THR A 125 -18.04 -10.90 -2.42
N ASP A 126 -17.45 -11.44 -1.35
CA ASP A 126 -17.83 -11.15 0.03
C ASP A 126 -16.68 -10.45 0.78
N PRO A 127 -16.71 -9.11 0.87
CA PRO A 127 -15.66 -8.34 1.55
C PRO A 127 -15.51 -8.69 3.04
N LYS A 128 -16.51 -9.30 3.68
CA LYS A 128 -16.42 -9.71 5.09
C LYS A 128 -15.48 -10.90 5.30
N THR A 129 -15.09 -11.58 4.22
CA THR A 129 -14.14 -12.69 4.26
C THR A 129 -12.68 -12.25 4.23
N ILE A 130 -12.42 -10.94 4.24
CA ILE A 130 -11.07 -10.38 4.26
C ILE A 130 -10.32 -10.79 5.53
N PHE A 131 -9.05 -11.11 5.36
CA PHE A 131 -8.11 -11.33 6.46
C PHE A 131 -6.72 -10.83 6.07
N GLU A 132 -6.00 -10.32 7.06
CA GLU A 132 -4.61 -9.92 6.89
C GLU A 132 -3.70 -11.16 6.93
N LEU A 133 -2.65 -11.14 6.12
CA LEU A 133 -1.62 -12.16 6.03
C LEU A 133 -0.31 -11.60 6.55
N GLN A 134 0.23 -12.22 7.60
CA GLN A 134 1.59 -11.92 7.99
C GLN A 134 2.59 -12.62 7.04
N PRO A 135 3.80 -12.05 6.82
CA PRO A 135 4.79 -12.63 5.90
C PRO A 135 5.13 -14.10 6.18
N GLY A 136 5.16 -14.49 7.47
CA GLY A 136 5.40 -15.88 7.89
C GLY A 136 4.23 -16.83 7.69
N GLU A 137 3.04 -16.34 7.33
CA GLU A 137 1.81 -17.13 7.20
C GLU A 137 1.48 -17.54 5.76
N PHE A 138 2.22 -17.04 4.77
CA PHE A 138 1.96 -17.34 3.35
C PHE A 138 1.87 -18.84 3.08
N SER A 139 2.83 -19.63 3.56
CA SER A 139 2.84 -21.08 3.32
C SER A 139 1.73 -21.83 4.06
N ARG A 140 1.13 -21.24 5.10
CA ARG A 140 -0.01 -21.81 5.84
C ARG A 140 -1.30 -21.67 5.04
N TYR A 141 -1.53 -20.50 4.42
CA TYR A 141 -2.76 -20.22 3.66
C TYR A 141 -2.63 -20.61 2.18
N PHE A 142 -1.42 -20.55 1.62
CA PHE A 142 -1.10 -20.89 0.24
C PHE A 142 0.10 -21.85 0.21
N PRO A 143 -0.14 -23.16 0.36
CA PRO A 143 0.93 -24.15 0.33
C PRO A 143 1.78 -24.06 -0.94
N GLY A 144 3.10 -24.04 -0.78
CA GLY A 144 4.06 -23.89 -1.89
C GLY A 144 4.33 -22.44 -2.32
N VAL A 145 3.71 -21.45 -1.66
CA VAL A 145 3.99 -20.03 -1.90
C VAL A 145 5.00 -19.50 -0.88
N GLN A 146 5.98 -18.76 -1.39
CA GLN A 146 6.92 -17.99 -0.58
C GLN A 146 7.05 -16.58 -1.14
N PHE A 147 6.62 -15.59 -0.37
CA PHE A 147 6.81 -14.18 -0.68
C PHE A 147 8.30 -13.81 -0.65
N LYS A 148 8.79 -13.08 -1.65
CA LYS A 148 10.21 -12.72 -1.78
C LYS A 148 10.49 -11.27 -1.44
N GLY A 149 9.56 -10.36 -1.72
CA GLY A 149 9.72 -8.96 -1.39
C GLY A 149 8.99 -8.02 -2.34
N LEU A 150 9.37 -6.75 -2.23
CA LEU A 150 8.86 -5.66 -3.03
C LEU A 150 10.02 -4.90 -3.67
N ASP A 151 9.84 -4.52 -4.92
CA ASP A 151 10.69 -3.59 -5.64
C ASP A 151 9.87 -2.37 -6.07
N ILE A 152 10.56 -1.26 -6.34
CA ILE A 152 10.01 -0.14 -7.08
C ILE A 152 10.81 0.07 -8.37
N GLU A 153 10.12 0.44 -9.44
CA GLU A 153 10.71 0.79 -10.72
C GLU A 153 10.15 2.12 -11.20
N ILE A 154 11.01 3.11 -11.46
CA ILE A 154 10.53 4.38 -12.05
C ILE A 154 10.09 4.13 -13.47
N THR A 155 8.88 4.61 -13.80
CA THR A 155 8.25 4.34 -15.10
C THR A 155 7.49 5.57 -15.60
N THR A 156 7.20 5.58 -16.90
CA THR A 156 6.28 6.53 -17.54
C THR A 156 4.92 5.89 -17.85
N ASP A 157 4.76 4.60 -17.53
CA ASP A 157 3.50 3.86 -17.66
C ASP A 157 2.34 4.61 -17.00
N ARG A 158 1.11 4.34 -17.46
CA ARG A 158 -0.10 4.90 -16.87
C ARG A 158 -0.36 4.27 -15.51
N ILE A 159 -0.95 5.04 -14.59
CA ILE A 159 -1.45 4.56 -13.30
C ILE A 159 -2.37 3.35 -13.55
N THR A 160 -2.24 2.30 -12.73
CA THR A 160 -3.08 1.09 -12.85
C THR A 160 -4.48 1.39 -12.34
N TYR A 161 -5.49 0.96 -13.10
CA TYR A 161 -6.91 1.03 -12.73
C TYR A 161 -7.58 -0.30 -13.07
N LYS A 162 -7.45 -1.29 -12.21
CA LYS A 162 -8.01 -2.64 -12.37
C LYS A 162 -8.71 -3.12 -11.10
N LEU A 163 -8.40 -2.53 -9.96
CA LEU A 163 -8.84 -3.04 -8.67
C LEU A 163 -10.37 -2.93 -8.49
N ARG A 164 -10.99 -1.84 -8.97
CA ARG A 164 -12.44 -1.69 -8.94
C ARG A 164 -13.17 -2.65 -9.89
N GLU A 165 -12.55 -3.01 -11.01
CA GLU A 165 -13.10 -4.04 -11.90
C GLU A 165 -13.03 -5.43 -11.25
N ARG A 166 -11.94 -5.71 -10.53
CA ARG A 166 -11.73 -6.99 -9.83
C ARG A 166 -12.61 -7.13 -8.59
N LEU A 167 -12.75 -6.05 -7.82
CA LEU A 167 -13.49 -5.99 -6.56
C LEU A 167 -14.54 -4.86 -6.64
N PRO A 168 -15.70 -5.10 -7.29
CA PRO A 168 -16.69 -4.04 -7.53
C PRO A 168 -17.26 -3.39 -6.27
N TRP A 169 -17.18 -4.06 -5.12
CA TRP A 169 -17.60 -3.48 -3.84
C TRP A 169 -16.66 -2.37 -3.32
N LEU A 170 -15.49 -2.16 -3.95
CA LEU A 170 -14.63 -1.00 -3.70
C LEU A 170 -15.13 0.27 -4.39
N ASP A 171 -16.12 0.18 -5.28
CA ASP A 171 -16.75 1.36 -5.85
C ASP A 171 -17.76 1.98 -4.86
N THR A 172 -17.31 3.03 -4.18
CA THR A 172 -18.10 3.76 -3.19
C THR A 172 -19.05 4.79 -3.79
N THR A 173 -19.04 4.98 -5.11
CA THR A 173 -20.07 5.78 -5.80
C THR A 173 -21.43 5.07 -5.79
N VAL A 174 -21.44 3.75 -5.57
CA VAL A 174 -22.61 2.88 -5.56
C VAL A 174 -23.17 2.75 -4.14
N GLU A 175 -23.83 3.80 -3.64
CA GLU A 175 -24.42 3.93 -2.29
C GLU A 175 -23.48 3.61 -1.10
N PRO A 176 -23.66 4.26 0.07
CA PRO A 176 -22.82 3.97 1.24
C PRO A 176 -23.12 2.58 1.81
N ARG A 177 -22.47 1.55 1.26
CA ARG A 177 -22.47 0.21 1.81
C ARG A 177 -21.54 0.19 3.03
N LYS A 178 -22.08 -0.11 4.20
CA LYS A 178 -21.29 -0.52 5.38
C LYS A 178 -20.68 -1.89 5.08
N ILE A 179 -19.61 -1.89 4.28
CA ILE A 179 -18.93 -3.08 3.75
C ILE A 179 -18.30 -3.87 4.90
N PHE A 180 -17.59 -3.15 5.76
CA PHE A 180 -16.85 -3.72 6.86
C PHE A 180 -17.55 -3.45 8.20
N PRO A 181 -17.40 -4.35 9.20
CA PRO A 181 -17.98 -4.16 10.51
C PRO A 181 -17.40 -2.93 11.21
N ARG A 182 -18.20 -2.27 12.04
CA ARG A 182 -17.83 -1.07 12.80
C ARG A 182 -18.34 -1.20 14.24
N ASN A 183 -17.64 -0.55 15.17
CA ASN A 183 -18.16 -0.41 16.52
C ASN A 183 -19.49 0.39 16.49
N PRO A 184 -20.43 0.07 17.39
CA PRO A 184 -21.53 0.97 17.67
C PRO A 184 -21.01 2.36 18.07
N PRO A 185 -21.75 3.44 17.75
CA PRO A 185 -21.43 4.77 18.25
C PRO A 185 -21.23 4.76 19.78
N GLY A 186 -20.20 5.42 20.27
CA GLY A 186 -19.89 5.52 21.71
C GLY A 186 -19.05 4.38 22.29
N VAL A 187 -18.78 3.30 21.54
CA VAL A 187 -17.90 2.21 21.99
C VAL A 187 -16.48 2.42 21.44
N LEU A 188 -15.56 2.85 22.31
CA LEU A 188 -14.14 2.96 22.00
C LEU A 188 -13.42 1.70 22.47
N ARG A 189 -12.90 0.91 21.53
CA ARG A 189 -11.93 -0.17 21.80
C ARG A 189 -10.57 0.30 21.30
N PRO A 190 -9.48 0.05 22.04
CA PRO A 190 -8.13 0.26 21.52
C PRO A 190 -7.93 -0.46 20.18
N LEU A 191 -7.26 0.17 19.21
CA LEU A 191 -7.05 -0.41 17.86
C LEU A 191 -6.41 -1.81 17.92
N ARG A 192 -5.49 -2.02 18.87
CA ARG A 192 -4.82 -3.32 19.11
C ARG A 192 -5.77 -4.47 19.50
N GLU A 193 -7.01 -4.17 19.91
CA GLU A 193 -8.03 -5.14 20.32
C GLU A 193 -9.09 -5.38 19.24
N LEU A 194 -9.01 -4.66 18.12
CA LEU A 194 -9.95 -4.80 17.01
C LEU A 194 -9.46 -5.87 16.03
N PRO A 195 -10.35 -6.76 15.54
CA PRO A 195 -10.03 -7.57 14.36
C PRO A 195 -9.71 -6.64 13.18
N PHE A 196 -8.77 -7.05 12.32
CA PHE A 196 -8.33 -6.25 11.17
C PHE A 196 -9.49 -5.72 10.30
N SER A 197 -10.54 -6.53 10.11
CA SER A 197 -11.75 -6.14 9.36
C SER A 197 -12.51 -4.94 9.95
N TYR A 198 -12.32 -4.60 11.22
CA TYR A 198 -12.88 -3.39 11.85
C TYR A 198 -12.03 -2.14 11.61
N MET A 199 -10.76 -2.31 11.25
CA MET A 199 -9.81 -1.23 11.02
C MET A 199 -9.82 -0.78 9.56
N ILE A 200 -9.93 -1.72 8.63
CA ILE A 200 -9.87 -1.45 7.19
C ILE A 200 -11.16 -0.82 6.65
N THR A 201 -10.99 0.02 5.64
CA THR A 201 -11.99 0.71 4.84
C THR A 201 -11.75 0.48 3.34
N PRO A 202 -12.73 0.72 2.46
CA PRO A 202 -12.48 0.66 1.01
C PRO A 202 -11.39 1.64 0.53
N ALA A 203 -11.21 2.77 1.21
CA ALA A 203 -10.19 3.77 0.88
C ALA A 203 -8.76 3.22 1.06
N ASP A 204 -8.54 2.34 2.02
CA ASP A 204 -7.22 1.75 2.32
C ASP A 204 -6.65 0.89 1.17
N PHE A 205 -7.48 0.54 0.18
CA PHE A 205 -7.05 -0.14 -1.04
C PHE A 205 -6.45 0.81 -2.08
N PHE A 206 -6.49 2.12 -1.84
CA PHE A 206 -6.06 3.15 -2.76
C PHE A 206 -5.09 4.13 -2.10
N GLY A 207 -4.21 4.69 -2.91
CA GLY A 207 -3.65 6.00 -2.60
C GLY A 207 -4.65 7.03 -3.13
N ASP A 208 -5.39 7.69 -2.24
CA ASP A 208 -6.49 8.58 -2.60
C ASP A 208 -6.29 10.05 -2.19
N GLY A 209 -5.07 10.42 -1.79
CA GLY A 209 -4.57 11.80 -1.84
C GLY A 209 -4.72 12.65 -0.57
N ASN A 210 -3.71 13.53 -0.43
CA ASN A 210 -3.42 14.52 0.62
C ASN A 210 -3.02 14.01 2.02
N ARG A 211 -1.73 14.17 2.32
CA ARG A 211 -1.18 14.41 3.65
C ARG A 211 -0.30 15.66 3.64
#